data_AF-A0AAD5GFA1-F1
#
_entry.id   AF-A0AAD5GFA1-F1
#
_cell.length_a   1.000
_cell.length_b   1.000
_cell.length_c   1.000
_cell.angle_alpha   90.00
_cell.angle_beta   90.00
_cell.angle_gamma   90.00
#
_symmetry.space_group_name_H-M   'P 1'
#
loop_
_entity.id
_entity.type
_entity.pdbx_description
1 polymer ?
#
loop_
_entity_poly.entity_id
_entity_poly.type
_entity_poly.pdbx_seq_one_letter_code
_entity_poly.pdbx_strand_id
1 'polypeptide(L)'
;MVAKVHISLFGNGRACGKRYRIRCTGGTNKAIRNACTGKTIDVMVVDRCDTCWGYELVISQEAFAMIARPTLDRVNINYQEI
;
A
#
# COMPACT_ATOMS: atom_id res chain seq x y z
N MET A 1 -2.27 3.00 -11.03
CA MET A 1 -2.91 2.59 -9.76
C MET A 1 -2.79 3.74 -8.77
N VAL A 2 -3.75 3.85 -7.85
CA VAL A 2 -3.83 4.98 -6.91
C VAL A 2 -3.74 4.50 -5.46
N ALA A 3 -3.33 5.42 -4.59
CA ALA A 3 -3.18 5.19 -3.16
C ALA A 3 -3.67 6.40 -2.35
N LYS A 4 -4.12 6.12 -1.14
CA LYS A 4 -4.26 7.09 -0.05
C LYS A 4 -3.23 6.79 1.01
N VAL A 5 -2.76 7.81 1.72
CA VAL A 5 -1.75 7.63 2.77
C VAL A 5 -2.25 8.17 4.11
N HIS A 6 -1.80 7.53 5.19
CA HIS A 6 -2.04 8.01 6.56
C HIS A 6 -1.62 9.49 6.71
N ILE A 7 -2.32 10.25 7.57
CA ILE A 7 -2.08 11.69 7.77
C ILE A 7 -0.61 12.03 8.05
N SER A 8 0.11 11.20 8.82
CA SER A 8 1.54 11.39 9.10
C SER A 8 2.43 11.30 7.86
N LEU A 9 2.03 10.49 6.86
CA LEU A 9 2.73 10.37 5.58
C LEU A 9 2.27 11.42 4.57
N PHE A 10 1.01 11.88 4.67
CA PHE A 10 0.44 12.87 3.75
C PHE A 10 1.17 14.21 3.82
N GLY A 11 1.62 14.60 5.01
CA GLY A 11 2.47 15.77 5.24
C GLY A 11 1.87 17.08 4.71
N ASN A 12 0.61 17.37 5.05
CA ASN A 12 -0.12 18.57 4.61
C ASN A 12 -0.19 18.73 3.08
N GLY A 13 -0.36 17.63 2.34
CA GLY A 13 -0.50 17.64 0.89
C GLY A 13 0.80 17.40 0.12
N ARG A 14 1.95 17.40 0.80
CA ARG A 14 3.26 17.16 0.18
C ARG A 14 3.39 15.76 -0.43
N ALA A 15 2.57 14.81 0.02
CA ALA A 15 2.53 13.48 -0.58
C ALA A 15 1.67 13.40 -1.85
N CYS A 16 0.76 14.34 -2.11
CA CYS A 16 -0.12 14.27 -3.26
C CYS A 16 0.70 14.31 -4.56
N GLY A 17 0.37 13.41 -5.51
CA GLY A 17 1.08 13.24 -6.77
C GLY A 17 2.38 12.44 -6.67
N LYS A 18 2.90 12.15 -5.45
CA LYS A 18 4.06 11.28 -5.29
C LYS A 18 3.76 9.88 -5.78
N ARG A 19 4.77 9.25 -6.39
CA ARG A 19 4.69 7.88 -6.89
C ARG A 19 5.56 6.97 -6.03
N TYR A 20 5.01 5.82 -5.70
CA TYR A 20 5.69 4.79 -4.93
C TYR A 20 5.73 3.50 -5.71
N ARG A 21 6.92 2.92 -5.83
CA ARG A 21 7.10 1.53 -6.19
C ARG A 21 6.88 0.66 -4.97
N ILE A 22 5.91 -0.25 -5.02
CA ILE A 22 5.52 -1.08 -3.89
C ILE A 22 5.62 -2.58 -4.22
N ARG A 23 5.99 -3.37 -3.22
CA ARG A 23 6.05 -4.83 -3.30
C ARG A 23 5.58 -5.45 -1.98
N CYS A 24 4.73 -6.45 -2.06
CA CYS A 24 4.32 -7.24 -0.90
C CYS A 24 5.50 -8.07 -0.36
N THR A 25 5.70 -8.04 0.95
CA THR A 25 6.76 -8.78 1.66
C THR A 25 6.23 -9.92 2.51
N GLY A 26 4.95 -9.91 2.89
CA GLY A 26 4.31 -11.02 3.60
C GLY A 26 2.96 -10.65 4.18
N GLY A 27 2.30 -11.62 4.82
CA GLY A 27 1.09 -11.37 5.59
C GLY A 27 1.38 -10.64 6.90
N THR A 28 0.35 -10.09 7.53
CA THR A 28 0.44 -9.38 8.83
C THR A 28 0.76 -10.29 10.01
N ASN A 29 0.64 -11.60 9.84
CA ASN A 29 1.03 -12.61 10.83
C ASN A 29 1.64 -13.85 10.13
N LYS A 30 2.31 -14.70 10.91
CA LYS A 30 3.00 -15.91 10.41
C LYS A 30 2.06 -17.00 9.88
N ALA A 31 0.77 -16.97 10.23
CA ALA A 31 -0.21 -17.96 9.77
C ALA A 31 -0.66 -17.71 8.34
N ILE A 32 -0.58 -16.46 7.86
CA ILE A 32 -0.94 -16.10 6.48
C ILE A 32 0.16 -16.55 5.52
N ARG A 33 -0.01 -17.74 4.96
CA ARG A 33 0.87 -18.27 3.90
C ARG A 33 0.50 -17.70 2.53
N ASN A 34 1.51 -17.60 1.66
CA ASN A 34 1.36 -17.18 0.26
C ASN A 34 0.66 -15.82 0.09
N ALA A 35 0.88 -14.88 1.01
CA ALA A 35 0.21 -13.57 0.98
C ALA A 35 0.46 -12.79 -0.31
N CYS A 36 1.69 -12.89 -0.85
CA CYS A 36 2.17 -12.08 -1.95
C CYS A 36 2.15 -12.83 -3.29
N THR A 37 1.88 -12.11 -4.37
CA THR A 37 1.95 -12.62 -5.74
C THR A 37 3.38 -12.57 -6.31
N GLY A 38 4.29 -11.84 -5.65
CA GLY A 38 5.66 -11.60 -6.12
C GLY A 38 5.78 -10.48 -7.15
N LYS A 39 4.68 -9.80 -7.51
CA LYS A 39 4.72 -8.63 -8.39
C LYS A 39 5.13 -7.37 -7.64
N THR A 40 5.68 -6.42 -8.39
CA THR A 40 6.00 -5.07 -7.95
C THR A 40 5.23 -4.11 -8.85
N ILE A 41 4.60 -3.09 -8.26
CA ILE A 41 3.79 -2.13 -9.00
C ILE A 41 4.09 -0.70 -8.56
N ASP A 42 3.71 0.26 -9.40
CA ASP A 42 3.83 1.67 -9.10
C ASP A 42 2.43 2.28 -8.83
N VAL A 43 2.28 2.96 -7.70
CA VAL A 43 1.05 3.63 -7.25
C VAL A 43 1.29 5.13 -7.09
N MET A 44 0.25 5.94 -7.31
CA MET A 44 0.31 7.38 -7.09
C MET A 44 -0.59 7.78 -5.92
N VAL A 45 -0.09 8.63 -5.03
CA VAL A 45 -0.88 9.16 -3.92
C VAL A 45 -1.82 10.22 -4.45
N VAL A 46 -3.13 10.01 -4.26
CA VAL A 46 -4.18 10.93 -4.74
C VAL A 46 -5.06 11.47 -3.61
N ASP A 47 -4.94 10.91 -2.41
CA ASP A 47 -5.81 11.26 -1.30
C ASP A 47 -5.12 11.00 0.06
N ARG A 48 -5.71 11.54 1.11
CA ARG A 48 -5.34 11.32 2.50
C ARG A 48 -6.29 10.31 3.13
N CYS A 49 -5.82 9.63 4.15
CA CYS A 49 -6.63 8.78 4.97
C CYS A 49 -6.41 9.10 6.45
N ASP A 50 -7.48 9.57 7.11
CA ASP A 50 -7.42 10.12 8.47
C ASP A 50 -7.66 9.05 9.54
N THR A 51 -8.29 7.93 9.17
CA THR A 51 -8.71 6.85 10.08
C THR A 51 -8.01 5.51 9.82
N CYS A 52 -7.10 5.43 8.84
CA CYS A 52 -6.28 4.23 8.63
C CYS A 52 -5.22 4.09 9.71
N TRP A 53 -4.59 2.93 9.71
CA TRP A 53 -3.56 2.61 10.67
C TRP A 53 -2.30 3.44 10.40
N GLY A 54 -1.49 3.63 11.44
CA GLY A 54 -0.26 4.40 11.34
C GLY A 54 0.65 3.85 10.23
N TYR A 55 1.18 4.76 9.41
CA TYR A 55 2.11 4.46 8.31
C TYR A 55 1.54 3.58 7.19
N GLU A 56 0.21 3.50 7.05
CA GLU A 56 -0.44 2.69 6.04
C GLU A 56 -0.54 3.39 4.67
N LEU A 57 -0.30 2.62 3.60
CA LEU A 57 -0.64 2.97 2.21
C LEU A 57 -1.92 2.19 1.84
N VAL A 58 -3.04 2.89 1.74
CA VAL A 58 -4.32 2.31 1.30
C VAL A 58 -4.36 2.38 -0.22
N ILE A 59 -4.06 1.28 -0.88
CA ILE A 59 -4.01 1.17 -2.34
C ILE A 59 -5.37 0.75 -2.92
N SER A 60 -5.63 1.05 -4.20
CA SER A 60 -6.87 0.60 -4.85
C SER A 60 -6.98 -0.92 -4.87
N GLN A 61 -8.20 -1.44 -4.98
CA GLN A 61 -8.46 -2.89 -4.95
C GLN A 61 -7.71 -3.63 -6.07
N GLU A 62 -7.59 -3.02 -7.24
CA GLU A 62 -6.84 -3.57 -8.38
C GLU A 62 -5.35 -3.63 -8.05
N ALA A 63 -4.82 -2.60 -7.40
CA ALA A 63 -3.42 -2.55 -6.95
C ALA A 63 -3.12 -3.63 -5.91
N PHE A 64 -4.03 -3.80 -4.95
CA PHE A 64 -3.90 -4.85 -3.94
C PHE A 64 -3.90 -6.24 -4.55
N ALA A 65 -4.86 -6.53 -5.44
CA ALA A 65 -4.96 -7.81 -6.14
C ALA A 65 -3.74 -8.12 -7.02
N MET A 66 -3.00 -7.10 -7.46
CA MET A 66 -1.77 -7.29 -8.22
C MET A 66 -0.60 -7.78 -7.36
N ILE A 67 -0.47 -7.31 -6.11
CA ILE A 67 0.68 -7.65 -5.25
C ILE A 67 0.37 -8.70 -4.18
N ALA A 68 -0.90 -8.90 -3.83
CA ALA A 68 -1.33 -9.73 -2.72
C ALA A 68 -2.62 -10.50 -3.02
N ARG A 69 -2.89 -11.53 -2.19
CA ARG A 69 -4.14 -12.29 -2.21
C ARG A 69 -5.33 -11.38 -1.88
N PRO A 70 -6.33 -11.22 -2.77
CA PRO A 70 -7.45 -10.28 -2.58
C PRO A 70 -8.33 -10.55 -1.35
N THR A 71 -8.30 -11.78 -0.82
CA THR A 71 -9.07 -12.18 0.36
C THR A 71 -8.44 -11.74 1.68
N LEU A 72 -7.29 -11.08 1.64
CA LEU A 72 -6.61 -10.56 2.81
C LEU A 72 -6.98 -9.09 3.01
N ASP A 73 -7.20 -8.70 4.26
CA ASP A 73 -7.49 -7.29 4.57
C ASP A 73 -6.24 -6.42 4.47
N ARG A 74 -5.07 -6.97 4.84
CA ARG A 74 -3.80 -6.24 4.88
C ARG A 74 -2.60 -7.16 4.67
N VAL A 75 -1.54 -6.59 4.11
CA VAL A 75 -0.22 -7.21 3.98
C VAL A 75 0.89 -6.24 4.37
N ASN A 76 2.06 -6.78 4.68
CA ASN A 76 3.27 -6.00 4.82
C ASN A 76 3.82 -5.70 3.42
N ILE A 77 4.28 -4.48 3.21
CA ILE A 77 4.87 -4.03 1.95
C ILE A 77 6.20 -3.35 2.20
N ASN A 78 7.07 -3.40 1.20
CA ASN A 78 8.13 -2.42 1.03
C ASN A 78 7.67 -1.39 0.00
N TYR A 79 8.02 -0.12 0.22
CA TYR A 79 7.72 0.97 -0.69
C TYR A 79 8.95 1.88 -0.87
N GLN A 80 9.09 2.44 -2.07
CA GLN A 80 10.16 3.38 -2.41
C GLN A 80 9.59 4.48 -3.32
N GLU A 81 9.91 5.74 -3.04
CA GLU A 81 9.55 6.87 -3.90
C GLU A 81 10.34 6.81 -5.22
N ILE A 82 9.68 7.11 -6.35
CA ILE A 82 10.26 7.10 -7.70
C ILE A 82 10.05 8.41 -8.44
#